data_AF-A0A3A1U255-F1
#
_entry.id   AF-A0A3A1U255-F1
#
_cell.length_a   1.000
_cell.length_b   1.000
_cell.length_c   1.000
_cell.angle_alpha   90.00
_cell.angle_beta   90.00
_cell.angle_gamma   90.00
#
_symmetry.space_group_name_H-M   'P 1'
#
loop_
_entity.id
_entity.type
_entity.pdbx_description
1 polymer ?
#
loop_
_entity_poly.entity_id
_entity_poly.type
_entity_poly.pdbx_seq_one_letter_code
_entity_poly.pdbx_strand_id
1 'polypeptide(L)' 'MAKFGRFARRLDRGLLPFMGPAQIGAGHPEEPYQRPADAACPVCHRPMTAHRIERNPDPARATRLVCPTDD' A
#
# COMPACT_ATOMS: atom_id res chain seq x y z
N MET A 1 -32.50 1.68 -1.27
CA MET A 1 -31.10 1.55 -1.70
C MET A 1 -30.76 2.20 -3.06
N ALA A 2 -31.68 2.34 -4.02
CA ALA A 2 -31.37 2.89 -5.36
C ALA A 2 -31.02 4.40 -5.43
N LYS A 3 -31.50 5.23 -4.49
CA LYS A 3 -31.21 6.69 -4.47
C LYS A 3 -29.76 6.99 -4.13
N PHE A 4 -29.17 6.27 -3.17
CA PHE A 4 -27.76 6.40 -2.80
C PHE A 4 -26.82 6.05 -3.95
N GLY A 5 -27.08 4.96 -4.67
CA GLY A 5 -26.28 4.58 -5.84
C GLY A 5 -26.34 5.61 -6.98
N ARG A 6 -27.49 6.26 -7.19
CA ARG A 6 -27.62 7.35 -8.18
C ARG A 6 -26.84 8.61 -7.77
N PHE A 7 -26.88 8.96 -6.48
CA PHE A 7 -26.13 10.08 -5.95
C PHE A 7 -24.62 9.87 -6.05
N ALA A 8 -24.13 8.69 -5.63
CA ALA A 8 -22.72 8.32 -5.73
C ALA A 8 -22.19 8.40 -7.16
N ARG A 9 -22.92 7.87 -8.16
CA ARG A 9 -22.52 7.96 -9.58
C ARG A 9 -22.48 9.39 -10.12
N ARG A 10 -23.33 10.27 -9.58
CA ARG A 10 -23.39 11.67 -10.01
C ARG A 10 -22.24 12.49 -9.42
N LEU A 11 -21.83 12.18 -8.19
CA LEU A 11 -20.61 12.71 -7.59
C LEU A 11 -19.37 12.21 -8.33
N ASP A 12 -19.26 10.90 -8.56
CA ASP A 12 -18.14 10.28 -9.28
C ASP A 12 -17.92 10.94 -10.65
N ARG A 13 -18.97 11.03 -11.47
CA ARG A 13 -18.92 11.71 -12.77
C ARG A 13 -18.56 13.19 -12.68
N GLY A 14 -19.00 13.88 -11.62
CA GLY A 14 -18.71 15.30 -11.42
C GLY A 14 -17.27 15.56 -10.99
N LEU A 15 -16.67 14.64 -10.24
CA LEU A 15 -15.32 14.75 -9.72
C LEU A 15 -14.25 14.23 -10.71
N LEU A 16 -14.62 13.30 -11.59
CA LEU A 16 -13.70 12.69 -12.57
C LEU A 16 -12.89 13.71 -13.41
N PRO A 17 -13.43 14.85 -13.89
CA PRO A 17 -12.64 15.83 -14.63
C PRO A 17 -11.57 16.55 -13.78
N PHE A 18 -11.76 16.60 -12.46
CA PHE A 18 -10.86 17.30 -11.52
C PHE A 18 -9.86 16.36 -10.85
N MET A 19 -10.31 15.16 -10.48
CA MET A 19 -9.47 14.14 -9.84
C MET A 19 -8.73 13.27 -10.87
N GLY A 20 -9.20 13.26 -12.11
CA GLY A 20 -8.74 12.35 -13.15
C GLY A 20 -9.33 10.95 -12.99
N PRO A 21 -9.07 10.04 -13.95
CA PRO A 21 -9.30 8.62 -13.71
C PRO A 21 -8.50 8.19 -12.47
N ALA A 22 -9.01 7.22 -11.71
CA ALA A 22 -8.20 6.56 -10.70
C ALA A 22 -6.86 6.19 -11.32
N GLN A 23 -5.75 6.52 -10.67
CA GLN A 23 -4.42 6.19 -11.17
C GLN A 23 -4.32 4.66 -11.26
N ILE A 24 -4.54 4.12 -12.46
CA ILE A 24 -4.33 2.71 -12.78
C ILE A 24 -2.82 2.54 -12.90
N GLY A 25 -2.13 2.39 -11.77
CA GLY A 25 -0.68 2.22 -11.74
C GLY A 25 0.11 3.36 -12.39
N ALA A 26 1.33 3.05 -12.85
CA ALA A 26 2.35 4.02 -13.27
C ALA A 26 2.07 4.78 -14.60
N GLY A 27 0.83 4.74 -15.13
CA GLY A 27 0.49 5.37 -16.42
C GLY A 27 1.05 4.62 -17.65
N HIS A 28 1.65 3.45 -17.43
CA HIS A 28 2.10 2.49 -18.43
C HIS A 28 1.72 1.08 -17.95
N PRO A 29 1.71 0.06 -18.83
CA PRO A 29 1.61 -1.33 -18.40
C PRO A 29 2.68 -1.61 -17.34
N GLU A 30 2.28 -2.00 -16.14
CA GLU A 30 3.21 -2.42 -15.11
C GLU A 30 3.76 -3.80 -15.48
N GLU A 31 5.08 -3.92 -15.54
CA GLU A 31 5.72 -5.23 -15.64
C GLU A 31 5.39 -6.04 -14.38
N PRO A 32 5.36 -7.39 -14.46
CA PRO A 32 5.19 -8.23 -13.29
C PRO A 32 6.19 -7.82 -12.20
N TYR A 33 5.69 -7.65 -10.97
CA TYR A 33 6.53 -7.27 -9.84
C TYR A 33 7.68 -8.27 -9.66
N GLN A 34 8.92 -7.78 -9.80
CA GLN A 34 10.13 -8.54 -9.51
C GLN A 34 10.59 -8.21 -8.10
N ARG A 35 10.53 -9.20 -7.19
CA ARG A 35 11.01 -9.01 -5.82
C ARG A 35 12.54 -8.81 -5.85
N PRO A 36 13.08 -7.74 -5.23
CA PRO A 36 14.52 -7.60 -5.02
C PRO A 36 15.04 -8.76 -4.17
N ALA A 37 16.16 -9.37 -4.57
CA ALA A 37 16.75 -10.50 -3.86
C ALA A 37 17.08 -10.16 -2.40
N ASP A 38 17.69 -8.99 -2.17
CA ASP A 38 18.12 -8.52 -0.86
C ASP A 38 17.67 -7.07 -0.64
N ALA A 39 16.36 -6.88 -0.40
CA ALA A 39 15.84 -5.56 -0.08
C ALA A 39 16.48 -5.04 1.22
N ALA A 40 17.14 -3.88 1.12
CA ALA A 40 17.65 -3.16 2.28
C ALA A 40 16.51 -2.41 2.98
N CYS A 41 16.51 -2.39 4.30
CA CYS A 41 15.57 -1.59 5.07
C CYS A 41 15.79 -0.10 4.79
N PRO A 42 14.74 0.69 4.47
CA PRO A 42 14.90 2.12 4.19
C PRO A 42 15.23 2.96 5.44
N VAL A 43 15.16 2.36 6.63
CA VAL A 43 15.43 3.03 7.92
C VAL A 43 16.82 2.70 8.44
N CYS A 44 17.17 1.41 8.56
CA CYS A 44 18.44 0.97 9.14
C CYS A 44 19.44 0.42 8.10
N HIS A 45 19.04 0.32 6.83
CA HIS A 45 19.85 -0.19 5.72
C HIS A 45 20.33 -1.66 5.84
N ARG A 46 20.00 -2.37 6.93
CA ARG A 46 20.25 -3.80 7.08
C ARG A 46 19.30 -4.63 6.19
N PRO A 47 19.67 -5.88 5.82
CA PRO A 47 18.80 -6.77 5.06
C PRO A 47 17.43 -6.94 5.71
N MET A 48 16.35 -6.89 4.93
CA MET A 48 15.00 -7.13 5.45
C MET A 48 14.83 -8.49 6.13
N THR A 49 15.64 -9.49 5.75
CA THR A 49 15.67 -10.82 6.35
C THR A 49 16.14 -10.81 7.81
N ALA A 50 16.87 -9.79 8.25
CA ALA A 50 17.33 -9.65 9.64
C ALA A 50 16.27 -9.06 10.58
N HIS A 51 15.12 -8.62 10.06
CA HIS A 51 14.10 -7.93 10.84
C HIS A 51 13.12 -8.91 11.50
N ARG A 52 12.70 -8.59 12.73
CA ARG A 52 11.62 -9.33 13.40
C ARG A 52 10.26 -8.77 12.98
N ILE A 53 9.35 -9.66 12.59
CA ILE A 53 7.95 -9.31 12.30
C ILE A 53 7.09 -9.63 13.52
N GLU A 54 6.51 -8.60 14.13
CA GLU A 54 5.56 -8.74 15.23
C GLU A 54 4.13 -8.69 14.68
N ARG A 55 3.47 -9.86 14.63
CA ARG A 55 2.07 -9.99 14.21
C ARG A 55 1.19 -10.01 15.46
N ASN A 56 0.19 -9.13 15.52
CA ASN A 56 -0.75 -9.10 16.63
C ASN A 56 -2.05 -9.84 16.24
N PRO A 57 -2.62 -10.69 17.13
CA PRO A 57 -3.93 -11.30 16.90
C PRO A 57 -5.10 -10.31 17.03
N ASP A 58 -4.91 -9.20 17.75
CA ASP A 58 -5.89 -8.13 17.86
C ASP A 58 -5.90 -7.29 16.58
N PRO A 59 -7.02 -7.24 15.83
CA PRO A 59 -7.13 -6.47 14.59
C PRO A 59 -7.00 -4.95 14.80
N ALA A 60 -7.17 -4.45 16.04
CA ALA A 60 -6.95 -3.04 16.35
C ALA A 60 -5.45 -2.66 16.43
N ARG A 61 -4.54 -3.64 16.41
CA ARG A 61 -3.08 -3.39 16.51
C ARG A 61 -2.38 -3.70 15.19
N ALA A 62 -1.65 -2.71 14.68
CA ALA A 62 -0.86 -2.87 13.47
C ALA A 62 0.27 -3.91 13.64
N THR A 63 0.57 -4.64 12.55
CA THR A 63 1.79 -5.44 12.45
C THR A 63 3.01 -4.52 12.44
N ARG A 64 4.06 -4.88 13.18
CA ARG A 64 5.29 -4.09 13.28
C ARG A 64 6.47 -4.86 12.71
N LEU A 65 7.36 -4.14 12.02
CA LEU A 65 8.67 -4.61 11.61
C LEU A 65 9.70 -3.93 12.51
N VAL A 66 10.49 -4.72 13.23
CA VAL A 66 11.48 -4.23 14.19
C VAL A 66 12.87 -4.36 13.57
N CYS A 67 13.60 -3.24 13.53
CA CYS A 67 14.99 -3.22 13.07
C CYS A 67 15.86 -4.09 13.97
N PRO A 68 16.86 -4.80 13.40
CA PRO A 68 17.85 -5.49 14.22
C PRO A 68 18.65 -4.48 15.05
N THR A 69 19.00 -4.87 16.27
CA THR A 69 19.99 -4.16 17.10
C THR A 69 21.38 -4.64 16.73
N ASP A 70 22.35 -3.73 16.69
CA ASP A 70 23.77 -4.09 16.57
C ASP A 70 24.23 -4.62 17.94
N ASP A 71 24.32 -5.94 18.09
CA ASP A 71 25.16 -6.60 19.11
C ASP A 71 26.52 -6.94 18.50
#